data_AF-A0A8C0BUK4-F1
#
_entry.id   AF-A0A8C0BUK4-F1
#
_cell.length_a   1.000
_cell.length_b   1.000
_cell.length_c   1.000
_cell.angle_alpha   90.00
_cell.angle_beta   90.00
_cell.angle_gamma   90.00
#
_symmetry.space_group_name_H-M   'P 1'
#
loop_
_entity.id
_entity.type
_entity.pdbx_description
1 polymer ?
#
loop_
_entity_poly.entity_id
_entity_poly.type
_entity_poly.pdbx_seq_one_letter_code
_entity_poly.pdbx_strand_id
1 'polypeptide(L)'
;SSPFFAIPVTTQGSQTQQLQKHYGITSPISLAAPKEFDCMLTQKLIETLKPYGVFEEEEELQRRILILGKLNNLVKEWIREISESKNLPQSVIENVGGKIFTFGSYRLGVHTKGADIDALCVAPRHVERSDFFTSFYEKLKQQEEVKDLRAVEEAFVPVIKLCFDGIEIDILFARLALQTIPEDLDLRDDSLLKNLDIRCIRSLNGCRVTDEILHLVPNIDNFRLTLRAIKLWAKRHNIYSNILGFLGGVSWAMLVARTCQLYPNAIASTLVHKFFLVFSKWEWPNPVLLKQPEECNLNLPVWDPRVNPSDRYHLMPIITPAYPQQNSTYNVSVSTRMVMVEEFKQGLAITDEILLSKAEWSKLFEAPNFFQKYKYVFYGMAEYFKFYQLKVGLVESKIRILVGNLEKNEFITLAHVNPQSFPAPKENPDKEEYRTMWVIGLVFKKTENSENLSVDLTYDIQSFTDTVYRQAINSKMFEMDMKIAARHVKRKQLHQLLPNHVLQKKKKHSTEGIRLTALNDSSLDLSMDSDNSTSVPSPTSAMKTSPLNSSGSSQGRSSPAPAVTAASVTNIQASEVTVPQINSSESSGGKENDIVYSSPCMCLLV
;
A
#
# COMPACT_ATOMS: atom_id res chain seq x y z
N SER A 1 -76.21 -19.87 29.85
CA SER A 1 -75.11 -18.92 29.62
C SER A 1 -73.82 -19.58 30.07
N SER A 2 -72.98 -19.94 29.11
CA SER A 2 -71.53 -20.21 29.20
C SER A 2 -71.02 -21.22 30.25
N PRO A 3 -70.59 -22.41 29.82
CA PRO A 3 -69.93 -23.38 30.70
C PRO A 3 -68.44 -23.61 30.35
N PHE A 4 -67.75 -24.19 31.34
CA PHE A 4 -66.46 -24.90 31.31
C PHE A 4 -65.14 -24.11 31.31
N PHE A 5 -64.51 -24.13 32.50
CA PHE A 5 -63.07 -24.05 32.72
C PHE A 5 -62.41 -25.39 32.38
N ALA A 6 -61.35 -25.36 31.56
CA ALA A 6 -60.29 -26.36 31.51
C ALA A 6 -59.00 -25.72 30.93
N ILE A 7 -57.87 -25.97 31.59
CA ILE A 7 -56.52 -25.46 31.32
C ILE A 7 -55.93 -26.10 30.04
N PRO A 8 -55.01 -25.43 29.33
CA PRO A 8 -53.78 -26.15 28.97
C PRO A 8 -52.47 -25.34 29.12
N VAL A 9 -51.54 -25.98 29.84
CA VAL A 9 -50.14 -26.27 29.48
C VAL A 9 -49.31 -25.13 28.89
N THR A 10 -48.39 -24.63 29.71
CA THR A 10 -47.23 -23.81 29.34
C THR A 10 -46.24 -24.62 28.50
N THR A 11 -46.22 -24.40 27.19
CA THR A 11 -45.10 -24.81 26.32
C THR A 11 -44.07 -23.69 26.28
N GLN A 12 -42.84 -24.03 26.66
CA GLN A 12 -41.66 -23.18 26.62
C GLN A 12 -41.47 -22.60 25.21
N GLY A 13 -41.53 -21.27 25.11
CA GLY A 13 -41.06 -20.56 23.92
C GLY A 13 -39.55 -20.67 23.82
N SER A 14 -39.07 -21.37 22.79
CA SER A 14 -37.68 -21.29 22.37
C SER A 14 -37.37 -19.85 21.97
N GLN A 15 -36.67 -19.12 22.82
CA GLN A 15 -36.02 -17.87 22.42
C GLN A 15 -34.94 -18.24 21.40
N THR A 16 -35.24 -18.01 20.13
CA THR A 16 -34.24 -17.91 19.06
C THR A 16 -33.26 -16.81 19.45
N GLN A 17 -32.10 -17.21 19.99
CA GLN A 17 -30.94 -16.33 20.09
C GLN A 17 -30.63 -15.84 18.68
N GLN A 18 -30.95 -14.59 18.38
CA GLN A 18 -30.38 -13.90 17.23
C GLN A 18 -28.86 -14.01 17.38
N LEU A 19 -28.20 -14.84 16.57
CA LEU A 19 -26.75 -14.89 16.50
C LEU A 19 -26.28 -13.45 16.31
N GLN A 20 -25.56 -12.89 17.29
CA GLN A 20 -24.93 -11.59 17.15
C GLN A 20 -24.03 -11.64 15.92
N LYS A 21 -24.45 -10.94 14.88
CA LYS A 21 -23.71 -10.80 13.63
C LYS A 21 -22.43 -10.03 13.96
N HIS A 22 -21.30 -10.73 14.03
CA HIS A 22 -19.98 -10.13 14.22
C HIS A 22 -19.29 -10.01 12.85
N TYR A 23 -18.40 -9.02 12.75
CA TYR A 23 -17.62 -8.78 11.54
C TYR A 23 -16.34 -9.62 11.53
N GLY A 24 -15.88 -10.04 10.36
CA GLY A 24 -14.65 -10.80 10.19
C GLY A 24 -14.82 -12.32 10.12
N ILE A 25 -13.71 -13.02 9.91
CA ILE A 25 -13.67 -14.49 9.76
C ILE A 25 -13.52 -15.26 11.09
N THR A 26 -13.38 -14.55 12.21
CA THR A 26 -13.26 -15.11 13.56
C THR A 26 -14.11 -14.31 14.53
N SER A 27 -14.46 -14.91 15.66
CA SER A 27 -15.04 -14.18 16.79
C SER A 27 -14.12 -13.04 17.26
N PRO A 28 -14.68 -11.95 17.82
CA PRO A 28 -13.90 -10.87 18.41
C PRO A 28 -13.07 -11.37 19.60
N ILE A 29 -11.90 -10.76 19.83
CA ILE A 29 -11.04 -11.07 20.98
C ILE A 29 -11.64 -10.50 22.26
N SER A 30 -12.25 -9.31 22.19
CA SER A 30 -12.92 -8.69 23.33
C SER A 30 -14.08 -7.82 22.87
N LEU A 31 -15.18 -7.90 23.62
CA LEU A 31 -16.36 -7.04 23.48
C LEU A 31 -16.36 -5.89 24.49
N ALA A 32 -15.28 -5.71 25.26
CA ALA A 32 -15.20 -4.66 26.27
C ALA A 32 -15.33 -3.26 25.64
N ALA A 33 -16.23 -2.46 26.21
CA ALA A 33 -16.39 -1.05 25.90
C ALA A 33 -15.26 -0.22 26.55
N PRO A 34 -14.96 1.00 26.04
CA PRO A 34 -13.97 1.89 26.64
C PRO A 34 -14.37 2.32 28.04
N LYS A 35 -13.36 2.63 28.85
CA LYS A 35 -13.51 3.35 30.12
C LYS A 35 -13.27 4.84 29.90
N GLU A 36 -13.62 5.66 30.88
CA GLU A 36 -13.38 7.12 30.85
C GLU A 36 -11.91 7.47 30.56
N PHE A 37 -10.98 6.69 31.11
CA PHE A 37 -9.55 6.84 30.84
C PHE A 37 -9.20 6.67 29.35
N ASP A 38 -9.82 5.70 28.66
CA ASP A 38 -9.61 5.47 27.23
C ASP A 38 -10.15 6.65 26.39
N CYS A 39 -11.27 7.26 26.82
CA CYS A 39 -11.86 8.44 26.20
C CYS A 39 -10.92 9.64 26.30
N MET A 40 -10.37 9.90 27.50
CA MET A 40 -9.35 10.94 27.70
C MET A 40 -8.11 10.72 26.82
N LEU A 41 -7.62 9.48 26.75
CA LEU A 41 -6.48 9.14 25.88
C LEU A 41 -6.80 9.32 24.39
N THR A 42 -8.04 9.04 23.97
CA THR A 42 -8.48 9.28 22.59
C THR A 42 -8.51 10.77 22.28
N GLN A 43 -8.97 11.61 23.21
CA GLN A 43 -8.91 13.06 23.01
C GLN A 43 -7.47 13.55 22.90
N LYS A 44 -6.57 13.09 23.77
CA LYS A 44 -5.13 13.39 23.66
C LYS A 44 -4.52 12.96 22.32
N LEU A 45 -4.95 11.81 21.79
CA LEU A 45 -4.54 11.34 20.46
C LEU A 45 -4.99 12.33 19.38
N ILE A 46 -6.26 12.74 19.40
CA ILE A 46 -6.80 13.72 18.44
C ILE A 46 -6.00 15.03 18.49
N GLU A 47 -5.77 15.58 19.68
CA GLU A 47 -4.99 16.82 19.84
C GLU A 47 -3.54 16.65 19.35
N THR A 48 -2.92 15.49 19.59
CA THR A 48 -1.56 15.20 19.11
C THR A 48 -1.50 15.10 17.57
N LEU A 49 -2.58 14.65 16.93
CA LEU A 49 -2.65 14.47 15.49
C LEU A 49 -2.83 15.79 14.73
N LYS A 50 -3.54 16.79 15.30
CA LYS A 50 -3.83 18.07 14.63
C LYS A 50 -2.59 18.79 14.07
N PRO A 51 -1.48 18.97 14.81
CA PRO A 51 -0.29 19.67 14.30
C PRO A 51 0.38 18.99 13.10
N TYR A 52 0.13 17.70 12.88
CA TYR A 52 0.67 16.96 11.74
C TYR A 52 -0.14 17.17 10.45
N GLY A 53 -1.22 17.96 10.48
CA GLY A 53 -2.04 18.24 9.29
C GLY A 53 -2.79 17.00 8.77
N VAL A 54 -3.04 16.02 9.65
CA VAL A 54 -3.75 14.79 9.24
C VAL A 54 -5.25 14.98 9.12
N PHE A 55 -5.81 16.07 9.66
CA PHE A 55 -7.18 16.50 9.42
C PHE A 55 -7.17 17.64 8.40
N GLU A 56 -8.08 17.58 7.44
CA GLU A 56 -8.29 18.65 6.47
C GLU A 56 -9.28 19.67 7.03
N GLU A 57 -9.15 20.93 6.63
CA GLU A 57 -10.06 21.99 7.05
C GLU A 57 -11.41 21.85 6.34
N GLU A 58 -12.49 22.27 7.00
CA GLU A 58 -13.86 22.14 6.46
C GLU A 58 -14.04 22.88 5.12
N GLU A 59 -13.38 24.02 4.95
CA GLU A 59 -13.40 24.79 3.70
C GLU A 59 -12.80 24.00 2.53
N GLU A 60 -11.67 23.30 2.75
CA GLU A 60 -11.07 22.44 1.74
C GLU A 60 -11.92 21.20 1.45
N LEU A 61 -12.56 20.62 2.47
CA LEU A 61 -13.52 19.53 2.29
C LEU A 61 -14.69 19.96 1.40
N GLN A 62 -15.26 21.14 1.65
CA GLN A 62 -16.34 21.71 0.84
C GLN A 62 -15.86 21.99 -0.59
N ARG A 63 -14.64 22.50 -0.76
CA ARG A 63 -14.03 22.72 -2.08
C ARG A 63 -13.92 21.42 -2.88
N ARG A 64 -13.46 20.33 -2.26
CA ARG A 64 -13.41 18.99 -2.88
C ARG A 64 -14.79 18.49 -3.31
N ILE A 65 -15.83 18.71 -2.49
CA ILE A 65 -17.21 18.32 -2.81
C ILE A 65 -17.71 19.06 -4.06
N LEU A 66 -17.47 20.37 -4.15
CA LEU A 66 -17.87 21.18 -5.30
C LEU A 66 -17.16 20.74 -6.59
N ILE A 67 -15.86 20.45 -6.52
CA ILE A 67 -15.07 19.95 -7.66
C ILE A 67 -15.62 18.60 -8.14
N LEU A 68 -15.94 17.68 -7.22
CA LEU A 68 -16.55 16.39 -7.57
C LEU A 68 -17.93 16.56 -8.22
N GLY A 69 -18.72 17.54 -7.76
CA GLY A 69 -20.00 17.90 -8.40
C GLY A 69 -19.82 18.36 -9.85
N LYS A 70 -18.84 19.26 -10.10
CA LYS A 70 -18.49 19.71 -11.46
C LYS A 70 -18.03 18.55 -12.33
N LEU A 71 -17.09 17.72 -11.86
CA LEU A 71 -16.59 16.56 -12.60
C LEU A 71 -17.69 15.55 -12.92
N ASN A 72 -18.60 15.29 -11.99
CA ASN A 72 -19.73 14.39 -12.23
C ASN A 72 -20.67 14.93 -13.33
N ASN A 73 -20.88 16.25 -13.38
CA ASN A 73 -21.65 16.88 -14.45
C ASN A 73 -20.93 16.79 -15.81
N LEU A 74 -19.61 17.03 -15.85
CA LEU A 74 -18.80 16.87 -17.06
C LEU A 74 -18.86 15.44 -17.60
N VAL A 75 -18.83 14.44 -16.72
CA VAL A 75 -18.99 13.03 -17.11
C VAL A 75 -20.37 12.76 -17.71
N LYS A 76 -21.45 13.28 -17.10
CA LYS A 76 -22.81 13.10 -17.62
C LYS A 76 -23.00 13.78 -18.97
N GLU A 77 -22.51 15.01 -19.12
CA GLU A 77 -22.54 15.76 -20.37
C GLU A 77 -21.78 14.99 -21.47
N TRP A 78 -20.56 14.57 -21.17
CA TRP A 78 -19.74 13.79 -22.10
C TRP A 78 -20.42 12.49 -22.54
N ILE A 79 -20.97 11.71 -21.61
CA ILE A 79 -21.66 10.45 -21.94
C ILE A 79 -22.90 10.72 -22.80
N ARG A 80 -23.63 11.81 -22.55
CA ARG A 80 -24.76 12.24 -23.38
C ARG A 80 -24.31 12.56 -24.81
N GLU A 81 -23.25 13.35 -24.99
CA GLU A 81 -22.68 13.67 -26.31
C GLU A 81 -22.22 12.42 -27.09
N ILE A 82 -21.60 11.46 -26.39
CA ILE A 82 -21.23 10.18 -27.02
C ILE A 82 -22.47 9.38 -27.41
N SER A 83 -23.54 9.44 -26.61
CA SER A 83 -24.81 8.76 -26.92
C SER A 83 -25.50 9.36 -28.15
N GLU A 84 -25.46 10.69 -28.29
CA GLU A 84 -25.96 11.42 -29.45
C GLU A 84 -25.16 11.11 -30.71
N SER A 85 -23.82 11.15 -30.63
CA SER A 85 -22.94 10.87 -31.78
C SER A 85 -23.00 9.43 -32.27
N LYS A 86 -23.43 8.48 -31.42
CA LYS A 86 -23.73 7.09 -31.80
C LYS A 86 -25.18 6.87 -32.23
N ASN A 87 -25.95 7.95 -32.43
CA ASN A 87 -27.33 7.93 -32.91
C ASN A 87 -28.25 7.01 -32.08
N LEU A 88 -28.07 6.97 -30.76
CA LEU A 88 -28.94 6.20 -29.88
C LEU A 88 -30.35 6.82 -29.83
N PRO A 89 -31.40 6.03 -29.52
CA PRO A 89 -32.74 6.57 -29.36
C PRO A 89 -32.80 7.66 -28.28
N GLN A 90 -33.58 8.72 -28.52
CA GLN A 90 -33.73 9.85 -27.59
C GLN A 90 -34.10 9.40 -26.17
N SER A 91 -34.96 8.38 -26.04
CA SER A 91 -35.35 7.80 -24.75
C SER A 91 -34.18 7.19 -23.98
N VAL A 92 -33.14 6.69 -24.66
CA VAL A 92 -31.91 6.19 -24.04
C VAL A 92 -31.00 7.36 -23.69
N ILE A 93 -30.85 8.34 -24.57
CA ILE A 93 -30.00 9.54 -24.35
C ILE A 93 -30.44 10.30 -23.09
N GLU A 94 -31.75 10.46 -22.88
CA GLU A 94 -32.30 11.14 -21.70
C GLU A 94 -32.04 10.41 -20.38
N ASN A 95 -31.83 9.09 -20.44
CA ASN A 95 -31.71 8.22 -19.27
C ASN A 95 -30.33 7.52 -19.17
N VAL A 96 -29.37 7.88 -20.02
CA VAL A 96 -28.10 7.16 -20.15
C VAL A 96 -27.28 7.18 -18.85
N GLY A 97 -27.40 8.29 -18.11
CA GLY A 97 -26.73 8.48 -16.83
C GLY A 97 -25.21 8.64 -16.98
N GLY A 98 -24.48 8.06 -16.04
CA GLY A 98 -23.04 8.19 -15.91
C GLY A 98 -22.67 8.81 -14.57
N LYS A 99 -21.60 8.31 -13.94
CA LYS A 99 -21.30 8.67 -12.55
C LYS A 99 -19.82 8.63 -12.24
N ILE A 100 -19.38 9.59 -11.43
CA ILE A 100 -18.10 9.55 -10.73
C ILE A 100 -18.28 8.87 -9.37
N PHE A 101 -17.46 7.86 -9.12
CA PHE A 101 -17.29 7.25 -7.81
C PHE A 101 -15.92 7.64 -7.26
N THR A 102 -15.83 7.91 -5.96
CA THR A 102 -14.53 8.09 -5.31
C THR A 102 -14.09 6.81 -4.61
N PHE A 103 -12.79 6.61 -4.48
CA PHE A 103 -12.23 5.51 -3.73
C PHE A 103 -11.00 5.96 -2.94
N GLY A 104 -10.27 5.01 -2.36
CA GLY A 104 -9.00 5.30 -1.70
C GLY A 104 -9.18 6.17 -0.46
N SER A 105 -8.18 7.01 -0.18
CA SER A 105 -8.10 7.69 1.11
C SER A 105 -9.17 8.77 1.33
N TYR A 106 -9.59 9.43 0.26
CA TYR A 106 -10.66 10.43 0.28
C TYR A 106 -12.00 9.77 0.62
N ARG A 107 -12.38 8.70 -0.10
CA ARG A 107 -13.63 7.96 0.15
C ARG A 107 -13.67 7.33 1.54
N LEU A 108 -12.54 6.82 2.04
CA LEU A 108 -12.42 6.32 3.41
C LEU A 108 -12.57 7.43 4.46
N GLY A 109 -12.44 8.71 4.10
CA GLY A 109 -12.48 9.84 5.02
C GLY A 109 -11.23 9.91 5.91
N VAL A 110 -10.06 9.56 5.35
CA VAL A 110 -8.74 9.57 6.03
C VAL A 110 -7.64 10.22 5.19
N HIS A 111 -8.02 11.02 4.20
CA HIS A 111 -7.10 11.84 3.42
C HIS A 111 -6.53 12.98 4.30
N THR A 112 -5.32 13.39 3.98
CA THR A 112 -4.60 14.48 4.66
C THR A 112 -4.58 15.72 3.79
N LYS A 113 -4.17 16.88 4.34
CA LYS A 113 -3.94 18.08 3.54
C LYS A 113 -3.02 17.78 2.36
N GLY A 114 -3.39 18.24 1.17
CA GLY A 114 -2.64 18.01 -0.07
C GLY A 114 -2.72 16.59 -0.63
N ALA A 115 -3.56 15.70 -0.09
CA ALA A 115 -3.81 14.40 -0.72
C ALA A 115 -4.64 14.56 -2.00
N ASP A 116 -4.38 13.66 -2.95
CA ASP A 116 -5.12 13.49 -4.19
C ASP A 116 -6.54 12.95 -3.96
N ILE A 117 -7.38 13.07 -4.99
CA ILE A 117 -8.67 12.38 -5.09
C ILE A 117 -8.58 11.28 -6.13
N ASP A 118 -8.73 10.05 -5.66
CA ASP A 118 -8.92 8.87 -6.48
C ASP A 118 -10.39 8.79 -6.94
N ALA A 119 -10.63 8.90 -8.24
CA ALA A 119 -11.96 8.88 -8.84
C ALA A 119 -12.09 7.81 -9.94
N LEU A 120 -13.29 7.27 -10.12
CA LEU A 120 -13.64 6.31 -11.15
C LEU A 120 -14.84 6.85 -11.94
N CYS A 121 -14.64 7.10 -13.22
CA CYS A 121 -15.70 7.34 -14.19
C CYS A 121 -16.32 6.02 -14.62
N VAL A 122 -17.61 5.83 -14.29
CA VAL A 122 -18.40 4.67 -14.69
C VAL A 122 -19.36 5.06 -15.80
N ALA A 123 -19.22 4.40 -16.94
CA ALA A 123 -19.97 4.67 -18.16
C ALA A 123 -20.69 3.42 -18.70
N PRO A 124 -21.78 3.60 -19.47
CA PRO A 124 -22.51 2.49 -20.09
C PRO A 124 -21.74 1.85 -21.25
N ARG A 125 -22.23 0.71 -21.72
CA ARG A 125 -21.53 -0.21 -22.65
C ARG A 125 -21.11 0.43 -23.97
N HIS A 126 -21.83 1.43 -24.47
CA HIS A 126 -21.51 2.08 -25.74
C HIS A 126 -20.39 3.10 -25.63
N VAL A 127 -19.94 3.50 -24.43
CA VAL A 127 -18.84 4.47 -24.25
C VAL A 127 -17.52 3.72 -24.12
N GLU A 128 -16.58 3.92 -25.02
CA GLU A 128 -15.33 3.16 -25.08
C GLU A 128 -14.20 3.82 -24.28
N ARG A 129 -13.15 3.05 -23.99
CA ARG A 129 -11.94 3.56 -23.31
C ARG A 129 -11.20 4.58 -24.18
N SER A 130 -11.20 4.38 -25.49
CA SER A 130 -10.70 5.35 -26.47
C SER A 130 -11.46 6.68 -26.35
N ASP A 131 -12.79 6.65 -26.21
CA ASP A 131 -13.61 7.85 -26.01
C ASP A 131 -13.15 8.61 -24.75
N PHE A 132 -12.84 7.91 -23.66
CA PHE A 132 -12.33 8.50 -22.41
C PHE A 132 -10.98 9.19 -22.59
N PHE A 133 -10.03 8.59 -23.31
CA PHE A 133 -8.70 9.19 -23.54
C PHE A 133 -8.65 10.20 -24.69
N THR A 134 -9.73 10.34 -25.45
CA THR A 134 -9.84 11.31 -26.56
C THR A 134 -10.86 12.41 -26.23
N SER A 135 -12.14 12.14 -26.39
CA SER A 135 -13.22 13.12 -26.23
C SER A 135 -13.36 13.66 -24.79
N PHE A 136 -13.28 12.81 -23.77
CA PHE A 136 -13.34 13.30 -22.38
C PHE A 136 -12.06 14.05 -21.99
N TYR A 137 -10.90 13.58 -22.45
CA TYR A 137 -9.63 14.27 -22.26
C TYR A 137 -9.67 15.70 -22.84
N GLU A 138 -10.13 15.86 -24.08
CA GLU A 138 -10.27 17.19 -24.69
C GLU A 138 -11.34 18.04 -24.00
N LYS A 139 -12.44 17.44 -23.49
CA LYS A 139 -13.42 18.17 -22.67
C LYS A 139 -12.83 18.71 -21.37
N LEU A 140 -12.01 17.92 -20.68
CA LEU A 140 -11.29 18.37 -19.46
C LEU A 140 -10.32 19.51 -19.77
N LYS A 141 -9.61 19.42 -20.91
CA LYS A 141 -8.64 20.44 -21.34
C LYS A 141 -9.27 21.80 -21.64
N GLN A 142 -10.57 21.84 -21.92
CA GLN A 142 -11.32 23.08 -22.19
C GLN A 142 -11.79 23.79 -20.91
N GLN A 143 -11.66 23.16 -19.73
CA GLN A 143 -12.08 23.76 -18.46
C GLN A 143 -10.99 24.70 -17.94
N GLU A 144 -11.36 25.91 -17.49
CA GLU A 144 -10.42 26.91 -16.98
C GLU A 144 -9.72 26.45 -15.67
N GLU A 145 -10.43 25.62 -14.89
CA GLU A 145 -9.97 25.11 -13.61
C GLU A 145 -8.90 24.01 -13.74
N VAL A 146 -8.76 23.42 -14.94
CA VAL A 146 -7.90 22.25 -15.19
C VAL A 146 -6.48 22.68 -15.55
N LYS A 147 -5.52 22.15 -14.80
CA LYS A 147 -4.07 22.29 -15.01
C LYS A 147 -3.41 20.92 -15.00
N ASP A 148 -2.16 20.86 -15.48
CA ASP A 148 -1.31 19.66 -15.43
C ASP A 148 -1.97 18.37 -15.96
N LEU A 149 -2.86 18.52 -16.94
CA LEU A 149 -3.60 17.41 -17.54
C LEU A 149 -2.64 16.47 -18.28
N ARG A 150 -2.64 15.20 -17.90
CA ARG A 150 -1.81 14.15 -18.50
C ARG A 150 -2.55 12.82 -18.52
N ALA A 151 -2.44 12.08 -19.61
CA ALA A 151 -2.99 10.74 -19.74
C ALA A 151 -1.88 9.68 -19.65
N VAL A 152 -2.16 8.57 -18.97
CA VAL A 152 -1.29 7.39 -18.91
C VAL A 152 -2.13 6.15 -19.26
N GLU A 153 -2.36 5.95 -20.55
CA GLU A 153 -3.21 4.87 -21.06
C GLU A 153 -2.56 3.47 -20.90
N GLU A 154 -1.25 3.38 -21.06
CA GLU A 154 -0.48 2.13 -21.01
C GLU A 154 -0.13 1.66 -19.58
N ALA A 155 -0.65 2.33 -18.55
CA ALA A 155 -0.45 1.90 -17.17
C ALA A 155 -1.19 0.59 -16.86
N PHE A 156 -0.77 -0.09 -15.78
CA PHE A 156 -1.45 -1.30 -15.29
C PHE A 156 -2.96 -1.07 -15.05
N VAL A 157 -3.30 0.13 -14.56
CA VAL A 157 -4.65 0.69 -14.53
C VAL A 157 -4.60 2.03 -15.29
N PRO A 158 -5.21 2.14 -16.48
CA PRO A 158 -5.20 3.37 -17.27
C PRO A 158 -5.84 4.54 -16.51
N VAL A 159 -5.22 5.72 -16.55
CA VAL A 159 -5.61 6.88 -15.74
C VAL A 159 -5.39 8.21 -16.47
N ILE A 160 -6.31 9.16 -16.26
CA ILE A 160 -6.08 10.60 -16.54
C ILE A 160 -5.76 11.27 -15.21
N LYS A 161 -4.64 12.00 -15.15
CA LYS A 161 -4.25 12.80 -14.00
C LYS A 161 -4.36 14.27 -14.34
N LEU A 162 -4.86 15.07 -13.40
CA LEU A 162 -5.00 16.51 -13.55
C LEU A 162 -4.91 17.21 -12.20
N CYS A 163 -4.75 18.52 -12.24
CA CYS A 163 -4.92 19.42 -11.11
C CYS A 163 -6.16 20.28 -11.39
N PHE A 164 -7.26 20.06 -10.66
CA PHE A 164 -8.51 20.82 -10.80
C PHE A 164 -8.62 21.79 -9.64
N ASP A 165 -8.61 23.11 -9.91
CA ASP A 165 -8.62 24.17 -8.89
C ASP A 165 -7.55 23.97 -7.79
N GLY A 166 -6.37 23.45 -8.16
CA GLY A 166 -5.28 23.21 -7.21
C GLY A 166 -5.37 21.88 -6.46
N ILE A 167 -6.32 21.00 -6.79
CA ILE A 167 -6.46 19.65 -6.21
C ILE A 167 -6.04 18.61 -7.25
N GLU A 168 -5.10 17.75 -6.89
CA GLU A 168 -4.70 16.62 -7.74
C GLU A 168 -5.82 15.56 -7.78
N ILE A 169 -6.18 15.11 -8.98
CA ILE A 169 -7.22 14.13 -9.22
C ILE A 169 -6.71 13.07 -10.20
N ASP A 170 -6.84 11.81 -9.80
CA ASP A 170 -6.57 10.63 -10.61
C ASP A 170 -7.93 10.03 -11.03
N ILE A 171 -8.28 10.14 -12.32
CA ILE A 171 -9.54 9.63 -12.88
C ILE A 171 -9.28 8.33 -13.63
N LEU A 172 -9.82 7.24 -13.10
CA LEU A 172 -9.90 5.93 -13.75
C LEU A 172 -11.16 5.83 -14.60
N PHE A 173 -11.19 4.87 -15.52
CA PHE A 173 -12.36 4.58 -16.35
C PHE A 173 -12.75 3.11 -16.31
N ALA A 174 -14.05 2.87 -16.13
CA ALA A 174 -14.69 1.58 -16.28
C ALA A 174 -15.98 1.69 -17.10
N ARG A 175 -16.11 0.80 -18.08
CA ARG A 175 -17.29 0.61 -18.90
C ARG A 175 -18.04 -0.63 -18.43
N LEU A 176 -19.29 -0.48 -18.03
CA LEU A 176 -20.12 -1.60 -17.59
C LEU A 176 -20.91 -2.20 -18.75
N ALA A 177 -21.31 -3.47 -18.60
CA ALA A 177 -22.19 -4.15 -19.56
C ALA A 177 -23.67 -3.74 -19.40
N LEU A 178 -23.93 -2.45 -19.10
CA LEU A 178 -25.25 -1.87 -18.90
C LEU A 178 -25.53 -0.84 -19.99
N GLN A 179 -26.79 -0.72 -20.42
CA GLN A 179 -27.20 0.29 -21.39
C GLN A 179 -27.29 1.69 -20.77
N THR A 180 -27.67 1.76 -19.49
CA THR A 180 -27.77 2.98 -18.70
C THR A 180 -27.07 2.78 -17.36
N ILE A 181 -26.60 3.86 -16.74
CA ILE A 181 -25.97 3.84 -15.42
C ILE A 181 -26.93 4.44 -14.40
N PRO A 182 -27.55 3.65 -13.51
CA PRO A 182 -28.49 4.15 -12.53
C PRO A 182 -27.78 4.87 -11.37
N GLU A 183 -28.46 5.84 -10.74
CA GLU A 183 -27.89 6.65 -9.66
C GLU A 183 -27.61 5.85 -8.38
N ASP A 184 -28.40 4.81 -8.12
CA ASP A 184 -28.28 3.89 -6.98
C ASP A 184 -27.39 2.67 -7.27
N LEU A 185 -26.63 2.68 -8.37
CA LEU A 185 -25.70 1.62 -8.75
C LEU A 185 -24.72 1.29 -7.61
N ASP A 186 -24.74 0.05 -7.15
CA ASP A 186 -23.78 -0.50 -6.19
C ASP A 186 -22.72 -1.33 -6.92
N LEU A 187 -21.48 -0.84 -6.91
CA LEU A 187 -20.36 -1.49 -7.61
C LEU A 187 -19.91 -2.81 -6.96
N ARG A 188 -20.38 -3.14 -5.74
CA ARG A 188 -20.02 -4.39 -5.04
C ARG A 188 -20.62 -5.63 -5.68
N ASP A 189 -21.68 -5.51 -6.47
CA ASP A 189 -22.27 -6.65 -7.16
C ASP A 189 -21.25 -7.29 -8.14
N ASP A 190 -20.85 -8.53 -7.86
CA ASP A 190 -19.94 -9.33 -8.68
C ASP A 190 -20.47 -9.55 -10.10
N SER A 191 -21.79 -9.50 -10.30
CA SER A 191 -22.41 -9.66 -11.61
C SER A 191 -21.97 -8.58 -12.61
N LEU A 192 -21.60 -7.40 -12.11
CA LEU A 192 -21.09 -6.28 -12.91
C LEU A 192 -19.75 -6.59 -13.58
N LEU A 193 -18.99 -7.57 -13.07
CA LEU A 193 -17.69 -7.95 -13.62
C LEU A 193 -17.80 -8.91 -14.81
N LYS A 194 -19.00 -9.43 -15.10
CA LYS A 194 -19.23 -10.37 -16.21
C LYS A 194 -18.85 -9.74 -17.55
N ASN A 195 -18.02 -10.46 -18.31
CA ASN A 195 -17.61 -10.10 -19.67
C ASN A 195 -16.95 -8.71 -19.79
N LEU A 196 -16.36 -8.21 -18.70
CA LEU A 196 -15.57 -6.98 -18.74
C LEU A 196 -14.12 -7.26 -19.15
N ASP A 197 -13.49 -6.31 -19.83
CA ASP A 197 -12.06 -6.36 -20.04
C ASP A 197 -11.31 -6.23 -18.71
N ILE A 198 -10.13 -6.86 -18.64
CA ILE A 198 -9.33 -6.88 -17.41
C ILE A 198 -8.95 -5.48 -16.90
N ARG A 199 -8.85 -4.48 -17.79
CA ARG A 199 -8.54 -3.09 -17.38
C ARG A 199 -9.74 -2.46 -16.68
N CYS A 200 -10.97 -2.71 -17.14
CA CYS A 200 -12.18 -2.30 -16.43
C CYS A 200 -12.31 -2.96 -15.06
N ILE A 201 -12.03 -4.27 -14.96
CA ILE A 201 -12.07 -4.99 -13.68
C ILE A 201 -11.07 -4.37 -12.69
N ARG A 202 -9.84 -4.09 -13.14
CA ARG A 202 -8.82 -3.42 -12.31
C ARG A 202 -9.26 -2.03 -11.87
N SER A 203 -9.87 -1.24 -12.75
CA SER A 203 -10.39 0.09 -12.40
C SER A 203 -11.52 0.03 -11.35
N LEU A 204 -12.43 -0.95 -11.47
CA LEU A 204 -13.55 -1.13 -10.52
C LEU A 204 -13.09 -1.56 -9.13
N ASN A 205 -11.99 -2.32 -9.05
CA ASN A 205 -11.51 -2.87 -7.77
C ASN A 205 -11.17 -1.79 -6.74
N GLY A 206 -10.72 -0.61 -7.14
CA GLY A 206 -10.45 0.50 -6.22
C GLY A 206 -11.69 0.87 -5.38
N CYS A 207 -12.81 1.13 -6.06
CA CYS A 207 -14.10 1.43 -5.43
C CYS A 207 -14.62 0.24 -4.63
N ARG A 208 -14.65 -0.95 -5.24
CA ARG A 208 -15.19 -2.16 -4.61
C ARG A 208 -14.49 -2.49 -3.29
N VAL A 209 -13.15 -2.46 -3.28
CA VAL A 209 -12.36 -2.70 -2.06
C VAL A 209 -12.61 -1.65 -1.00
N THR A 210 -12.69 -0.39 -1.39
CA THR A 210 -12.90 0.72 -0.45
C THR A 210 -14.26 0.61 0.23
N ASP A 211 -15.33 0.40 -0.54
CA ASP A 211 -16.68 0.25 0.00
C ASP A 211 -16.83 -1.04 0.81
N GLU A 212 -16.22 -2.16 0.41
CA GLU A 212 -16.18 -3.39 1.23
C GLU A 212 -15.53 -3.14 2.59
N ILE A 213 -14.38 -2.45 2.66
CA ILE A 213 -13.73 -2.12 3.94
C ILE A 213 -14.69 -1.35 4.86
N LEU A 214 -15.41 -0.35 4.34
CA LEU A 214 -16.36 0.44 5.12
C LEU A 214 -17.55 -0.39 5.63
N HIS A 215 -17.94 -1.44 4.91
CA HIS A 215 -19.01 -2.37 5.32
C HIS A 215 -18.50 -3.52 6.21
N LEU A 216 -17.19 -3.66 6.39
CA LEU A 216 -16.56 -4.74 7.16
C LEU A 216 -16.01 -4.29 8.51
N VAL A 217 -16.24 -3.03 8.89
CA VAL A 217 -15.88 -2.49 10.20
C VAL A 217 -17.13 -2.21 11.06
N PRO A 218 -17.07 -2.49 12.38
CA PRO A 218 -18.21 -2.29 13.28
C PRO A 218 -18.52 -0.82 13.59
N ASN A 219 -17.50 0.05 13.54
CA ASN A 219 -17.65 1.49 13.75
C ASN A 219 -16.70 2.25 12.82
N ILE A 220 -17.27 3.02 11.88
CA ILE A 220 -16.52 3.72 10.83
C ILE A 220 -15.66 4.86 11.41
N ASP A 221 -16.15 5.58 12.41
CA ASP A 221 -15.44 6.74 12.96
C ASP A 221 -14.21 6.32 13.79
N ASN A 222 -14.36 5.28 14.60
CA ASN A 222 -13.24 4.66 15.32
C ASN A 222 -12.21 4.09 14.35
N PHE A 223 -12.66 3.46 13.26
CA PHE A 223 -11.78 2.99 12.18
C PHE A 223 -11.01 4.15 11.54
N ARG A 224 -11.69 5.24 11.17
CA ARG A 224 -11.08 6.42 10.52
C ARG A 224 -10.00 7.06 11.39
N LEU A 225 -10.30 7.33 12.66
CA LEU A 225 -9.35 7.96 13.57
C LEU A 225 -8.12 7.06 13.82
N THR A 226 -8.34 5.75 14.01
CA THR A 226 -7.26 4.77 14.13
C THR A 226 -6.40 4.73 12.87
N LEU A 227 -7.02 4.71 11.69
CA LEU A 227 -6.31 4.67 10.42
C LEU A 227 -5.51 5.96 10.16
N ARG A 228 -6.00 7.14 10.55
CA ARG A 228 -5.22 8.39 10.50
C ARG A 228 -3.95 8.28 11.34
N ALA A 229 -4.05 7.78 12.58
CA ALA A 229 -2.91 7.57 13.46
C ALA A 229 -1.89 6.58 12.87
N ILE A 230 -2.35 5.42 12.38
CA ILE A 230 -1.48 4.40 11.80
C ILE A 230 -0.81 4.88 10.51
N LYS A 231 -1.52 5.61 9.64
CA LYS A 231 -0.92 6.19 8.42
C LYS A 231 0.17 7.22 8.76
N LEU A 232 -0.07 8.08 9.74
CA LEU A 232 0.94 9.03 10.20
C LEU A 232 2.16 8.28 10.76
N TRP A 233 1.95 7.35 11.69
CA TRP A 233 3.00 6.51 12.25
C TRP A 233 3.83 5.82 11.17
N ALA A 234 3.20 5.11 10.23
CA ALA A 234 3.89 4.39 9.17
C ALA A 234 4.72 5.30 8.27
N LYS A 235 4.22 6.50 7.94
CA LYS A 235 4.98 7.52 7.20
C LYS A 235 6.19 8.02 8.00
N ARG A 236 6.01 8.31 9.29
CA ARG A 236 7.08 8.81 10.19
C ARG A 236 8.17 7.78 10.46
N HIS A 237 7.80 6.50 10.44
CA HIS A 237 8.70 5.36 10.64
C HIS A 237 9.29 4.81 9.34
N ASN A 238 9.08 5.47 8.20
CA ASN A 238 9.66 5.12 6.89
C ASN A 238 9.22 3.75 6.37
N ILE A 239 7.99 3.33 6.63
CA ILE A 239 7.43 2.03 6.22
C ILE A 239 6.10 2.18 5.44
N TYR A 240 5.92 3.31 4.74
CA TYR A 240 4.76 3.59 3.91
C TYR A 240 5.18 3.77 2.44
N SER A 241 5.17 2.69 1.66
CA SER A 241 5.31 2.70 0.18
C SER A 241 5.13 1.29 -0.39
N ASN A 242 4.05 1.07 -1.14
CA ASN A 242 3.84 -0.21 -1.84
C ASN A 242 4.89 -0.46 -2.94
N ILE A 243 5.30 0.61 -3.63
CA ILE A 243 6.27 0.54 -4.72
C ILE A 243 7.60 -0.01 -4.22
N LEU A 244 8.02 0.40 -3.02
CA LEU A 244 9.29 0.00 -2.40
C LEU A 244 9.18 -1.25 -1.50
N GLY A 245 8.05 -1.95 -1.54
CA GLY A 245 7.87 -3.23 -0.84
C GLY A 245 7.44 -3.11 0.61
N PHE A 246 7.01 -1.92 1.05
CA PHE A 246 6.27 -1.72 2.29
C PHE A 246 4.76 -1.71 2.02
N LEU A 247 3.97 -1.30 3.01
CA LEU A 247 2.51 -1.23 2.87
C LEU A 247 2.08 0.12 2.25
N GLY A 248 1.13 0.05 1.32
CA GLY A 248 0.39 1.20 0.81
C GLY A 248 -0.88 1.50 1.64
N GLY A 249 -1.60 2.54 1.25
CA GLY A 249 -2.78 3.02 1.99
C GLY A 249 -3.88 1.97 2.18
N VAL A 250 -4.20 1.19 1.14
CA VAL A 250 -5.23 0.14 1.22
C VAL A 250 -4.81 -1.00 2.16
N SER A 251 -3.53 -1.39 2.14
CA SER A 251 -3.01 -2.44 3.01
C SER A 251 -3.09 -2.03 4.48
N TRP A 252 -2.71 -0.78 4.80
CA TRP A 252 -2.88 -0.23 6.15
C TRP A 252 -4.35 -0.16 6.57
N ALA A 253 -5.25 0.25 5.67
CA ALA A 253 -6.68 0.27 5.92
C ALA A 253 -7.22 -1.12 6.27
N MET A 254 -6.80 -2.16 5.55
CA MET A 254 -7.21 -3.54 5.84
C MET A 254 -6.66 -4.07 7.17
N LEU A 255 -5.40 -3.77 7.51
CA LEU A 255 -4.87 -4.14 8.83
C LEU A 255 -5.67 -3.46 9.96
N VAL A 256 -5.96 -2.17 9.84
CA VAL A 256 -6.76 -1.44 10.84
C VAL A 256 -8.19 -1.98 10.90
N ALA A 257 -8.82 -2.23 9.75
CA ALA A 257 -10.16 -2.83 9.70
C ALA A 257 -10.19 -4.20 10.41
N ARG A 258 -9.16 -5.03 10.21
CA ARG A 258 -9.05 -6.31 10.93
C ARG A 258 -8.94 -6.13 12.44
N THR A 259 -8.18 -5.14 12.91
CA THR A 259 -8.14 -4.80 14.34
C THR A 259 -9.52 -4.38 14.85
N CYS A 260 -10.26 -3.55 14.11
CA CYS A 260 -11.61 -3.13 14.49
C CYS A 260 -12.58 -4.32 14.59
N GLN A 261 -12.49 -5.30 13.69
CA GLN A 261 -13.29 -6.54 13.78
C GLN A 261 -13.02 -7.33 15.06
N LEU A 262 -11.77 -7.36 15.52
CA LEU A 262 -11.35 -8.09 16.72
C LEU A 262 -11.74 -7.38 18.02
N TYR A 263 -11.98 -6.07 17.98
CA TYR A 263 -12.31 -5.22 19.14
C TYR A 263 -13.47 -4.26 18.79
N PRO A 264 -14.69 -4.76 18.55
CA PRO A 264 -15.75 -3.99 17.92
C PRO A 264 -16.27 -2.80 18.72
N ASN A 265 -16.14 -2.84 20.05
CA ASN A 265 -16.61 -1.79 20.94
C ASN A 265 -15.50 -0.85 21.40
N ALA A 266 -14.25 -1.06 20.97
CA ALA A 266 -13.12 -0.23 21.37
C ALA A 266 -13.06 1.10 20.59
N ILE A 267 -12.46 2.12 21.20
CA ILE A 267 -12.20 3.44 20.58
C ILE A 267 -10.74 3.57 20.17
N ALA A 268 -10.41 4.65 19.45
CA ALA A 268 -9.15 4.78 18.72
C ALA A 268 -7.89 4.61 19.58
N SER A 269 -7.84 5.14 20.81
CA SER A 269 -6.67 4.95 21.70
C SER A 269 -6.36 3.47 21.94
N THR A 270 -7.39 2.69 22.31
CA THR A 270 -7.29 1.25 22.50
C THR A 270 -7.01 0.53 21.19
N LEU A 271 -7.67 0.91 20.09
CA LEU A 271 -7.49 0.26 18.78
C LEU A 271 -6.07 0.44 18.24
N VAL A 272 -5.43 1.60 18.42
CA VAL A 272 -4.03 1.82 18.03
C VAL A 272 -3.09 0.91 18.82
N HIS A 273 -3.29 0.75 20.13
CA HIS A 273 -2.54 -0.21 20.95
C HIS A 273 -2.76 -1.65 20.47
N LYS A 274 -4.02 -2.06 20.29
CA LYS A 274 -4.39 -3.41 19.86
C LYS A 274 -3.88 -3.74 18.46
N PHE A 275 -3.78 -2.75 17.58
CA PHE A 275 -3.16 -2.91 16.28
C PHE A 275 -1.72 -3.41 16.41
N PHE A 276 -0.89 -2.76 17.23
CA PHE A 276 0.48 -3.20 17.45
C PHE A 276 0.55 -4.55 18.16
N LEU A 277 -0.33 -4.78 19.14
CA LEU A 277 -0.40 -6.07 19.84
C LEU A 277 -0.68 -7.24 18.87
N VAL A 278 -1.66 -7.08 17.98
CA VAL A 278 -2.05 -8.10 17.01
C VAL A 278 -0.94 -8.33 16.00
N PHE A 279 -0.44 -7.27 15.34
CA PHE A 279 0.47 -7.44 14.20
C PHE A 279 1.94 -7.64 14.57
N SER A 280 2.36 -7.29 15.79
CA SER A 280 3.68 -7.70 16.31
C SER A 280 3.76 -9.19 16.64
N LYS A 281 2.61 -9.83 16.88
CA LYS A 281 2.48 -11.26 17.21
C LYS A 281 1.87 -12.11 16.09
N TRP A 282 1.53 -11.48 14.96
CA TRP A 282 0.92 -12.19 13.83
C TRP A 282 1.90 -13.18 13.22
N GLU A 283 1.47 -14.43 13.09
CA GLU A 283 2.28 -15.52 12.55
C GLU A 283 2.32 -15.48 11.01
N TRP A 284 3.14 -14.58 10.46
CA TRP A 284 3.39 -14.53 9.02
C TRP A 284 4.00 -15.85 8.52
N PRO A 285 3.55 -16.41 7.37
CA PRO A 285 2.76 -15.77 6.31
C PRO A 285 1.25 -16.05 6.37
N ASN A 286 0.64 -16.32 7.53
CA ASN A 286 -0.81 -16.46 7.61
C ASN A 286 -1.51 -15.19 7.06
N PRO A 287 -2.51 -15.31 6.18
CA PRO A 287 -3.10 -14.15 5.52
C PRO A 287 -4.03 -13.36 6.42
N VAL A 288 -3.99 -12.03 6.27
CA VAL A 288 -5.01 -11.15 6.86
C VAL A 288 -6.21 -11.09 5.92
N LEU A 289 -7.35 -11.60 6.40
CA LEU A 289 -8.63 -11.66 5.70
C LEU A 289 -9.69 -10.85 6.47
N LEU A 290 -10.48 -10.04 5.74
CA LEU A 290 -11.58 -9.26 6.32
C LEU A 290 -12.95 -9.95 6.22
N LYS A 291 -13.12 -10.86 5.25
CA LYS A 291 -14.31 -11.70 5.06
C LYS A 291 -13.90 -13.04 4.49
N GLN A 292 -14.80 -14.01 4.52
CA GLN A 292 -14.59 -15.27 3.82
C GLN A 292 -14.57 -14.99 2.30
N PRO A 293 -13.57 -15.50 1.56
CA PRO A 293 -13.60 -15.42 0.10
C PRO A 293 -14.81 -16.18 -0.43
N GLU A 294 -15.57 -15.54 -1.31
CA GLU A 294 -16.68 -16.18 -2.02
C GLU A 294 -16.16 -16.77 -3.33
N GLU A 295 -16.57 -18.00 -3.65
CA GLU A 295 -16.28 -18.60 -4.95
C GLU A 295 -17.19 -17.97 -6.02
N CYS A 296 -16.58 -17.50 -7.11
CA CYS A 296 -17.30 -16.87 -8.21
C CYS A 296 -16.84 -17.44 -9.55
N ASN A 297 -17.79 -17.75 -10.43
CA ASN A 297 -17.56 -18.50 -11.68
C ASN A 297 -17.01 -17.63 -12.83
N LEU A 298 -16.35 -16.50 -12.55
CA LEU A 298 -15.85 -15.59 -13.59
C LEU A 298 -14.41 -15.90 -14.03
N ASN A 299 -13.79 -16.95 -13.46
CA ASN A 299 -12.44 -17.43 -13.80
C ASN A 299 -11.38 -16.30 -13.82
N LEU A 300 -11.53 -15.33 -12.91
CA LEU A 300 -10.54 -14.26 -12.73
C LEU A 300 -9.42 -14.75 -11.80
N PRO A 301 -8.20 -14.20 -11.92
CA PRO A 301 -7.13 -14.55 -10.99
C PRO A 301 -7.55 -14.20 -9.56
N VAL A 302 -7.62 -15.20 -8.69
CA VAL A 302 -7.89 -15.06 -7.25
C VAL A 302 -6.65 -15.53 -6.50
N TRP A 303 -6.26 -14.78 -5.47
CA TRP A 303 -5.19 -15.20 -4.57
C TRP A 303 -5.63 -16.45 -3.79
N ASP A 304 -4.98 -17.59 -4.04
CA ASP A 304 -5.21 -18.81 -3.30
C ASP A 304 -3.96 -19.70 -3.32
N PRO A 305 -3.18 -19.76 -2.22
CA PRO A 305 -1.95 -20.54 -2.14
C PRO A 305 -2.17 -22.05 -2.23
N ARG A 306 -3.40 -22.55 -2.09
CA ARG A 306 -3.72 -23.98 -2.24
C ARG A 306 -3.59 -24.41 -3.69
N VAL A 307 -4.11 -23.59 -4.61
CA VAL A 307 -4.20 -23.89 -6.04
C VAL A 307 -3.12 -23.20 -6.88
N ASN A 308 -2.62 -22.03 -6.46
CA ASN A 308 -1.58 -21.29 -7.17
C ASN A 308 -0.23 -21.35 -6.43
N PRO A 309 0.77 -22.09 -6.94
CA PRO A 309 2.09 -22.19 -6.31
C PRO A 309 2.79 -20.84 -6.12
N SER A 310 2.57 -19.86 -7.01
CA SER A 310 3.19 -18.54 -6.90
C SER A 310 2.76 -17.82 -5.61
N ASP A 311 1.52 -18.00 -5.19
CA ASP A 311 0.94 -17.34 -4.02
C ASP A 311 1.53 -17.85 -2.70
N ARG A 312 2.12 -19.06 -2.70
CA ARG A 312 2.76 -19.66 -1.52
C ARG A 312 4.03 -18.94 -1.07
N TYR A 313 4.64 -18.16 -1.97
CA TYR A 313 5.87 -17.42 -1.68
C TYR A 313 5.61 -16.02 -1.10
N HIS A 314 4.34 -15.61 -0.96
CA HIS A 314 4.00 -14.31 -0.37
C HIS A 314 4.32 -14.26 1.13
N LEU A 315 5.12 -13.28 1.53
CA LEU A 315 5.74 -13.24 2.88
C LEU A 315 4.88 -12.59 3.96
N MET A 316 3.97 -11.69 3.57
CA MET A 316 3.10 -10.93 4.46
C MET A 316 1.74 -10.65 3.78
N PRO A 317 0.94 -11.69 3.46
CA PRO A 317 -0.25 -11.54 2.62
C PRO A 317 -1.37 -10.78 3.34
N ILE A 318 -1.87 -9.72 2.70
CA ILE A 318 -3.04 -8.95 3.14
C ILE A 318 -4.01 -8.91 1.97
N ILE A 319 -5.18 -9.52 2.15
CA ILE A 319 -6.02 -9.90 1.01
C ILE A 319 -7.18 -8.94 0.86
N THR A 320 -7.38 -8.43 -0.36
CA THR A 320 -8.49 -7.54 -0.66
C THR A 320 -9.84 -8.26 -0.51
N PRO A 321 -10.85 -7.64 0.11
CA PRO A 321 -12.11 -8.32 0.42
C PRO A 321 -13.03 -8.52 -0.79
N ALA A 322 -12.98 -7.62 -1.78
CA ALA A 322 -13.80 -7.70 -2.98
C ALA A 322 -13.28 -8.77 -3.95
N TYR A 323 -14.19 -9.51 -4.58
CA TYR A 323 -13.83 -10.41 -5.69
C TYR A 323 -13.40 -9.59 -6.93
N PRO A 324 -12.37 -10.05 -7.69
CA PRO A 324 -11.47 -11.15 -7.34
C PRO A 324 -10.44 -10.73 -6.29
N GLN A 325 -10.33 -11.53 -5.23
CA GLN A 325 -9.45 -11.23 -4.10
C GLN A 325 -7.99 -11.32 -4.53
N GLN A 326 -7.17 -10.34 -4.15
CA GLN A 326 -5.75 -10.26 -4.48
C GLN A 326 -4.93 -9.95 -3.24
N ASN A 327 -3.66 -10.35 -3.25
CA ASN A 327 -2.72 -9.92 -2.22
C ASN A 327 -2.28 -8.47 -2.47
N SER A 328 -2.62 -7.53 -1.58
CA SER A 328 -2.23 -6.12 -1.70
C SER A 328 -0.77 -5.84 -1.33
N THR A 329 -0.05 -6.84 -0.82
CA THR A 329 1.32 -6.74 -0.32
C THR A 329 2.27 -7.77 -0.94
N TYR A 330 2.00 -8.19 -2.18
CA TYR A 330 2.88 -9.08 -2.94
C TYR A 330 4.30 -8.52 -3.15
N ASN A 331 4.48 -7.21 -2.96
CA ASN A 331 5.77 -6.53 -3.09
C ASN A 331 6.68 -6.65 -1.85
N VAL A 332 6.15 -7.15 -0.73
CA VAL A 332 6.90 -7.30 0.52
C VAL A 332 8.02 -8.32 0.35
N SER A 333 9.24 -7.92 0.67
CA SER A 333 10.44 -8.77 0.67
C SER A 333 10.79 -9.24 2.08
N VAL A 334 11.84 -10.06 2.20
CA VAL A 334 12.34 -10.50 3.52
C VAL A 334 12.78 -9.29 4.34
N SER A 335 13.50 -8.35 3.72
CA SER A 335 13.97 -7.12 4.34
C SER A 335 12.84 -6.25 4.86
N THR A 336 11.86 -5.92 4.00
CA THR A 336 10.80 -5.00 4.40
C THR A 336 9.88 -5.63 5.45
N ARG A 337 9.61 -6.94 5.37
CA ARG A 337 8.90 -7.67 6.43
C ARG A 337 9.62 -7.57 7.78
N MET A 338 10.94 -7.81 7.81
CA MET A 338 11.71 -7.72 9.06
C MET A 338 11.66 -6.32 9.68
N VAL A 339 11.79 -5.28 8.84
CA VAL A 339 11.66 -3.89 9.29
C VAL A 339 10.28 -3.66 9.91
N MET A 340 9.20 -4.02 9.22
CA MET A 340 7.85 -3.77 9.71
C MET A 340 7.52 -4.54 10.99
N VAL A 341 7.94 -5.81 11.10
CA VAL A 341 7.77 -6.60 12.32
C VAL A 341 8.46 -5.94 13.51
N GLU A 342 9.67 -5.41 13.31
CA GLU A 342 10.39 -4.69 14.36
C GLU A 342 9.70 -3.37 14.73
N GLU A 343 9.24 -2.60 13.75
CA GLU A 343 8.49 -1.35 14.00
C GLU A 343 7.15 -1.64 14.72
N PHE A 344 6.46 -2.76 14.46
CA PHE A 344 5.28 -3.16 15.23
C PHE A 344 5.59 -3.44 16.70
N LYS A 345 6.74 -4.08 16.99
CA LYS A 345 7.17 -4.33 18.38
C LYS A 345 7.49 -3.03 19.11
N GLN A 346 8.17 -2.11 18.44
CA GLN A 346 8.46 -0.79 19.00
C GLN A 346 7.18 0.03 19.24
N GLY A 347 6.24 0.00 18.28
CA GLY A 347 4.92 0.61 18.45
C GLY A 347 4.14 0.03 19.63
N LEU A 348 4.20 -1.29 19.85
CA LEU A 348 3.60 -1.93 21.03
C LEU A 348 4.22 -1.41 22.33
N ALA A 349 5.55 -1.40 22.42
CA ALA A 349 6.24 -0.91 23.62
C ALA A 349 5.90 0.56 23.94
N ILE A 350 5.87 1.44 22.93
CA ILE A 350 5.50 2.85 23.11
C ILE A 350 4.04 2.97 23.56
N THR A 351 3.13 2.22 22.95
CA THR A 351 1.70 2.29 23.32
C THR A 351 1.41 1.67 24.68
N ASP A 352 2.15 0.65 25.11
CA ASP A 352 2.11 0.15 26.50
C ASP A 352 2.51 1.25 27.50
N GLU A 353 3.57 2.00 27.21
CA GLU A 353 3.97 3.14 28.05
C GLU A 353 2.91 4.24 28.08
N ILE A 354 2.27 4.55 26.95
CA ILE A 354 1.19 5.55 26.87
C ILE A 354 -0.02 5.12 27.72
N LEU A 355 -0.45 3.85 27.61
CA LEU A 355 -1.56 3.32 28.41
C LEU A 355 -1.25 3.35 29.92
N LEU A 356 0.02 3.24 30.31
CA LEU A 356 0.50 3.37 31.69
C LEU A 356 0.79 4.81 32.11
N SER A 357 0.45 5.81 31.28
CA SER A 357 0.76 7.24 31.50
C SER A 357 2.26 7.54 31.70
N LYS A 358 3.14 6.73 31.11
CA LYS A 358 4.62 6.89 31.14
C LYS A 358 5.17 7.59 29.91
N ALA A 359 4.35 7.77 28.88
CA ALA A 359 4.69 8.47 27.65
C ALA A 359 3.46 9.18 27.08
N GLU A 360 3.69 10.17 26.21
CA GLU A 360 2.64 10.87 25.46
C GLU A 360 2.56 10.34 24.02
N TRP A 361 1.41 10.56 23.35
CA TRP A 361 1.20 10.14 21.96
C TRP A 361 2.23 10.70 20.98
N SER A 362 2.84 11.85 21.29
CA SER A 362 3.90 12.44 20.46
C SER A 362 5.07 11.48 20.25
N LYS A 363 5.43 10.68 21.27
CA LYS A 363 6.50 9.68 21.21
C LYS A 363 6.28 8.64 20.11
N LEU A 364 5.02 8.26 19.85
CA LEU A 364 4.67 7.33 18.78
C LEU A 364 4.89 7.91 17.38
N PHE A 365 4.88 9.24 17.22
CA PHE A 365 5.00 9.91 15.93
C PHE A 365 6.36 10.59 15.72
N GLU A 366 7.29 10.41 16.67
CA GLU A 366 8.68 10.82 16.53
C GLU A 366 9.33 10.04 15.38
N ALA A 367 9.85 10.75 14.38
CA ALA A 367 10.54 10.09 13.28
C ALA A 367 11.91 9.58 13.77
N PRO A 368 12.17 8.27 13.77
CA PRO A 368 13.48 7.75 14.14
C PRO A 368 14.54 8.31 13.19
N ASN A 369 15.75 8.54 13.69
CA ASN A 369 16.83 9.02 12.84
C ASN A 369 17.34 7.88 11.94
N PHE A 370 16.73 7.74 10.77
CA PHE A 370 17.07 6.73 9.77
C PHE A 370 18.57 6.72 9.44
N PHE A 371 19.16 7.91 9.30
CA PHE A 371 20.57 8.10 8.93
C PHE A 371 21.57 7.74 10.03
N GLN A 372 21.10 7.56 11.27
CA GLN A 372 21.91 7.12 12.40
C GLN A 372 21.70 5.63 12.74
N LYS A 373 20.54 5.06 12.37
CA LYS A 373 20.15 3.66 12.64
C LYS A 373 21.04 2.65 11.93
N TYR A 374 21.50 2.95 10.71
CA TYR A 374 22.33 2.03 9.91
C TYR A 374 23.78 2.50 9.80
N LYS A 375 24.71 1.55 9.68
CA LYS A 375 26.14 1.83 9.54
C LYS A 375 26.54 2.23 8.11
N TYR A 376 25.67 2.01 7.11
CA TYR A 376 25.97 2.15 5.68
C TYR A 376 24.76 2.67 4.90
N VAL A 377 25.03 3.48 3.87
CA VAL A 377 24.00 4.09 3.02
C VAL A 377 24.33 3.90 1.54
N PHE A 378 23.30 3.51 0.78
CA PHE A 378 23.25 3.59 -0.67
C PHE A 378 22.75 4.96 -1.14
N TYR A 379 23.27 5.45 -2.24
CA TYR A 379 22.76 6.62 -2.97
C TYR A 379 22.26 6.15 -4.35
N GLY A 380 21.11 6.62 -4.84
CA GLY A 380 20.68 6.43 -6.25
C GLY A 380 20.40 7.78 -6.93
N MET A 381 21.12 8.14 -8.00
CA MET A 381 20.95 9.41 -8.74
C MET A 381 19.88 9.29 -9.83
N ALA A 382 19.15 10.36 -10.11
CA ALA A 382 18.55 10.62 -11.41
C ALA A 382 18.78 12.08 -11.79
N GLU A 383 19.46 12.38 -12.90
CA GLU A 383 19.67 13.74 -13.46
C GLU A 383 18.67 14.02 -14.60
N TYR A 384 17.95 15.18 -14.64
CA TYR A 384 17.43 15.76 -15.91
C TYR A 384 16.77 17.16 -15.84
N PHE A 385 16.56 17.80 -17.01
CA PHE A 385 15.98 19.14 -17.27
C PHE A 385 14.47 19.16 -17.71
N LYS A 386 13.85 18.04 -18.13
CA LYS A 386 12.42 17.91 -18.58
C LYS A 386 11.86 16.50 -18.28
N PHE A 387 10.55 16.40 -18.01
CA PHE A 387 9.83 15.15 -17.60
C PHE A 387 10.42 14.41 -16.38
N TYR A 388 11.01 15.17 -15.45
CA TYR A 388 11.71 14.68 -14.27
C TYR A 388 10.92 13.67 -13.42
N GLN A 389 9.64 13.95 -13.16
CA GLN A 389 8.80 13.10 -12.30
C GLN A 389 8.59 11.68 -12.85
N LEU A 390 8.41 11.53 -14.18
CA LEU A 390 8.20 10.22 -14.80
C LEU A 390 9.45 9.33 -14.67
N LYS A 391 10.64 9.94 -14.82
CA LYS A 391 11.93 9.23 -14.72
C LYS A 391 12.26 8.84 -13.29
N VAL A 392 11.99 9.71 -12.32
CA VAL A 392 12.07 9.39 -10.88
C VAL A 392 11.15 8.20 -10.55
N GLY A 393 9.93 8.19 -11.07
CA GLY A 393 8.99 7.07 -10.91
C GLY A 393 9.50 5.76 -11.52
N LEU A 394 10.14 5.81 -12.69
CA LEU A 394 10.78 4.64 -13.30
C LEU A 394 11.85 4.07 -12.36
N VAL A 395 12.81 4.90 -11.89
CA VAL A 395 13.88 4.45 -10.98
C VAL A 395 13.29 3.87 -9.70
N GLU A 396 12.35 4.57 -9.07
CA GLU A 396 11.68 4.14 -7.84
C GLU A 396 11.03 2.75 -8.00
N SER A 397 10.37 2.50 -9.13
CA SER A 397 9.75 1.19 -9.43
C SER A 397 10.75 0.04 -9.52
N LYS A 398 12.04 0.33 -9.74
CA LYS A 398 13.11 -0.68 -9.89
C LYS A 398 13.97 -0.86 -8.64
N ILE A 399 13.92 0.03 -7.65
CA ILE A 399 14.76 -0.06 -6.43
C ILE A 399 14.60 -1.43 -5.73
N ARG A 400 13.43 -2.06 -5.80
CA ARG A 400 13.23 -3.41 -5.26
C ARG A 400 14.08 -4.49 -5.92
N ILE A 401 14.48 -4.32 -7.18
CA ILE A 401 15.41 -5.24 -7.86
C ILE A 401 16.75 -5.21 -7.13
N LEU A 402 17.24 -4.02 -6.78
CA LEU A 402 18.46 -3.87 -5.98
C LEU A 402 18.29 -4.50 -4.59
N VAL A 403 17.17 -4.24 -3.90
CA VAL A 403 16.90 -4.88 -2.60
C VAL A 403 16.95 -6.40 -2.72
N GLY A 404 16.34 -6.98 -3.75
CA GLY A 404 16.37 -8.41 -4.01
C GLY A 404 17.77 -8.96 -4.33
N ASN A 405 18.61 -8.19 -5.03
CA ASN A 405 20.01 -8.56 -5.26
C ASN A 405 20.79 -8.55 -3.93
N LEU A 406 20.61 -7.50 -3.13
CA LEU A 406 21.27 -7.36 -1.82
C LEU A 406 20.81 -8.44 -0.83
N GLU A 407 19.55 -8.88 -0.87
CA GLU A 407 19.05 -9.99 -0.03
C GLU A 407 19.69 -11.34 -0.37
N LYS A 408 20.12 -11.55 -1.61
CA LYS A 408 20.84 -12.76 -2.04
C LYS A 408 22.32 -12.72 -1.65
N ASN A 409 22.85 -11.56 -1.32
CA ASN A 409 24.24 -11.40 -0.92
C ASN A 409 24.47 -12.06 0.45
N GLU A 410 25.41 -13.00 0.53
CA GLU A 410 25.65 -13.80 1.73
C GLU A 410 26.04 -12.98 2.96
N PHE A 411 26.58 -11.77 2.77
CA PHE A 411 27.02 -10.90 3.86
C PHE A 411 25.92 -9.96 4.36
N ILE A 412 24.80 -9.83 3.65
CA ILE A 412 23.73 -8.88 3.99
C ILE A 412 22.62 -9.59 4.77
N THR A 413 22.21 -8.98 5.88
CA THR A 413 21.02 -9.38 6.65
C THR A 413 19.79 -8.63 6.17
N LEU A 414 19.91 -7.32 5.92
CA LEU A 414 18.79 -6.44 5.64
C LEU A 414 19.22 -5.29 4.73
N ALA A 415 18.36 -4.97 3.74
CA ALA A 415 18.42 -3.72 2.98
C ALA A 415 17.11 -2.93 3.16
N HIS A 416 17.17 -1.84 3.92
CA HIS A 416 16.02 -0.98 4.23
C HIS A 416 16.08 0.28 3.38
N VAL A 417 15.22 0.39 2.38
CA VAL A 417 15.06 1.61 1.57
C VAL A 417 14.26 2.65 2.34
N ASN A 418 14.75 3.88 2.51
CA ASN A 418 13.92 4.98 2.96
C ASN A 418 12.92 5.36 1.85
N PRO A 419 11.60 5.27 2.08
CA PRO A 419 10.63 5.63 1.05
C PRO A 419 10.62 7.10 0.67
N GLN A 420 11.12 7.97 1.55
CA GLN A 420 11.29 9.37 1.22
C GLN A 420 12.56 9.56 0.39
N SER A 421 12.39 10.07 -0.82
CA SER A 421 13.48 10.58 -1.65
C SER A 421 13.81 12.04 -1.29
N PHE A 422 15.01 12.49 -1.63
CA PHE A 422 15.49 13.84 -1.31
C PHE A 422 16.12 14.51 -2.54
N PRO A 423 16.09 15.85 -2.64
CA PRO A 423 16.92 16.56 -3.60
C PRO A 423 18.40 16.33 -3.31
N ALA A 424 19.17 15.99 -4.33
CA ALA A 424 20.60 15.75 -4.20
C ALA A 424 21.41 17.06 -4.27
N PRO A 425 22.65 17.08 -3.73
CA PRO A 425 23.58 18.18 -3.97
C PRO A 425 23.86 18.39 -5.46
N LYS A 426 23.99 19.66 -5.87
CA LYS A 426 24.42 20.05 -7.22
C LYS A 426 25.85 19.58 -7.47
N GLU A 427 26.11 19.03 -8.65
CA GLU A 427 27.46 18.71 -9.13
C GLU A 427 28.07 19.89 -9.87
N ASN A 428 27.27 20.58 -10.68
CA ASN A 428 27.66 21.82 -11.34
C ASN A 428 26.91 23.03 -10.73
N PRO A 429 27.62 24.02 -10.12
CA PRO A 429 26.98 25.21 -9.56
C PRO A 429 26.36 26.12 -10.63
N ASP A 430 26.85 26.07 -11.86
CA ASP A 430 26.49 26.99 -12.95
C ASP A 430 25.27 26.51 -13.76
N LYS A 431 24.76 25.31 -13.49
CA LYS A 431 23.60 24.73 -14.18
C LYS A 431 22.46 24.42 -13.22
N GLU A 432 21.23 24.61 -13.68
CA GLU A 432 20.07 24.05 -13.00
C GLU A 432 20.05 22.53 -13.20
N GLU A 433 20.18 21.81 -12.09
CA GLU A 433 20.17 20.35 -12.05
C GLU A 433 19.01 19.89 -11.19
N TYR A 434 18.13 19.06 -11.76
CA TYR A 434 17.13 18.34 -10.98
C TYR A 434 17.70 16.96 -10.70
N ARG A 435 17.99 16.71 -9.42
CA ARG A 435 18.60 15.47 -8.94
C ARG A 435 17.86 14.94 -7.74
N THR A 436 17.41 13.70 -7.79
CA THR A 436 16.78 13.00 -6.66
C THR A 436 17.71 11.90 -6.17
N MET A 437 17.71 11.72 -4.85
CA MET A 437 18.42 10.67 -4.15
C MET A 437 17.51 9.81 -3.28
N TRP A 438 17.83 8.53 -3.20
CA TRP A 438 17.30 7.60 -2.21
C TRP A 438 18.42 7.10 -1.31
N VAL A 439 18.05 6.72 -0.09
CA VAL A 439 18.96 6.25 0.96
C VAL A 439 18.53 4.85 1.37
N ILE A 440 19.42 3.86 1.20
CA ILE A 440 19.18 2.48 1.63
C ILE A 440 20.12 2.14 2.78
N GLY A 441 19.54 1.83 3.94
CA GLY A 441 20.27 1.36 5.12
C GLY A 441 20.59 -0.13 5.03
N LEU A 442 21.84 -0.51 5.29
CA LEU A 442 22.28 -1.90 5.27
C LEU A 442 22.62 -2.42 6.67
N VAL A 443 22.28 -3.69 6.92
CA VAL A 443 22.75 -4.47 8.07
C VAL A 443 23.50 -5.68 7.55
N PHE A 444 24.77 -5.80 7.92
CA PHE A 444 25.59 -6.97 7.58
C PHE A 444 25.43 -8.07 8.62
N LYS A 445 25.55 -9.33 8.18
CA LYS A 445 25.60 -10.49 9.08
C LYS A 445 26.82 -10.38 9.99
N LYS A 446 26.66 -10.69 11.27
CA LYS A 446 27.78 -10.75 12.22
C LYS A 446 28.53 -12.06 11.98
N THR A 447 29.70 -12.00 11.36
CA THR A 447 30.66 -13.11 11.34
C THR A 447 31.69 -12.95 12.47
N GLU A 448 32.22 -14.06 12.97
CA GLU A 448 33.13 -14.11 14.14
C GLU A 448 34.44 -13.31 13.95
N ASN A 449 34.79 -12.92 12.71
CA ASN A 449 35.96 -12.10 12.36
C ASN A 449 35.61 -10.71 11.76
N SER A 450 34.53 -10.08 12.24
CA SER A 450 33.84 -8.96 11.56
C SER A 450 34.49 -7.56 11.66
N GLU A 451 35.62 -7.38 12.33
CA GLU A 451 36.21 -6.04 12.49
C GLU A 451 36.84 -5.48 11.19
N ASN A 452 37.16 -6.33 10.20
CA ASN A 452 37.86 -5.93 8.97
C ASN A 452 37.21 -6.40 7.65
N LEU A 453 35.97 -6.91 7.65
CA LEU A 453 35.35 -7.39 6.41
C LEU A 453 34.89 -6.22 5.52
N SER A 454 35.69 -5.91 4.50
CA SER A 454 35.33 -5.02 3.40
C SER A 454 34.42 -5.77 2.43
N VAL A 455 33.10 -5.72 2.64
CA VAL A 455 32.15 -6.30 1.68
C VAL A 455 32.10 -5.44 0.42
N ASP A 456 32.47 -6.02 -0.72
CA ASP A 456 32.33 -5.39 -2.01
C ASP A 456 30.91 -5.58 -2.55
N LEU A 457 30.24 -4.46 -2.83
CA LEU A 457 28.87 -4.43 -3.39
C LEU A 457 28.86 -3.92 -4.84
N THR A 458 30.04 -3.69 -5.43
CA THR A 458 30.17 -3.07 -6.76
C THR A 458 29.42 -3.85 -7.83
N TYR A 459 29.50 -5.19 -7.80
CA TYR A 459 28.79 -6.06 -8.74
C TYR A 459 27.26 -5.92 -8.64
N ASP A 460 26.71 -6.02 -7.43
CA ASP A 460 25.26 -5.91 -7.18
C ASP A 460 24.72 -4.55 -7.67
N ILE A 461 25.52 -3.51 -7.44
CA ILE A 461 25.23 -2.13 -7.83
C ILE A 461 25.28 -1.95 -9.36
N GLN A 462 26.32 -2.46 -10.00
CA GLN A 462 26.47 -2.35 -11.46
C GLN A 462 25.36 -3.13 -12.17
N SER A 463 25.08 -4.35 -11.71
CA SER A 463 24.01 -5.20 -12.23
C SER A 463 22.62 -4.51 -12.14
N PHE A 464 22.34 -3.85 -11.02
CA PHE A 464 21.14 -3.01 -10.89
C PHE A 464 21.13 -1.86 -11.89
N THR A 465 22.22 -1.09 -11.97
CA THR A 465 22.34 0.08 -12.84
C THR A 465 22.12 -0.30 -14.31
N ASP A 466 22.77 -1.35 -14.78
CA ASP A 466 22.62 -1.89 -16.13
C ASP A 466 21.18 -2.37 -16.40
N THR A 467 20.54 -2.97 -15.39
CA THR A 467 19.15 -3.42 -15.51
C THR A 467 18.19 -2.27 -15.67
N VAL A 468 18.36 -1.17 -14.91
CA VAL A 468 17.48 0.01 -15.04
C VAL A 468 17.66 0.66 -16.42
N TYR A 469 18.90 0.88 -16.87
CA TYR A 469 19.16 1.43 -18.21
C TYR A 469 18.53 0.56 -19.31
N ARG A 470 18.78 -0.76 -19.28
CA ARG A 470 18.24 -1.69 -20.28
C ARG A 470 16.71 -1.66 -20.32
N GLN A 471 16.04 -1.64 -19.16
CA GLN A 471 14.59 -1.58 -19.11
C GLN A 471 14.05 -0.22 -19.58
N ALA A 472 14.71 0.89 -19.21
CA ALA A 472 14.33 2.22 -19.68
C ALA A 472 14.43 2.34 -21.22
N ILE A 473 15.50 1.79 -21.81
CA ILE A 473 15.71 1.76 -23.26
C ILE A 473 14.62 0.92 -23.94
N ASN A 474 14.37 -0.29 -23.44
CA ASN A 474 13.38 -1.19 -24.00
C ASN A 474 11.95 -0.63 -23.91
N SER A 475 11.64 0.13 -22.87
CA SER A 475 10.35 0.79 -22.71
C SER A 475 10.25 2.16 -23.39
N LYS A 476 11.27 2.57 -24.18
CA LYS A 476 11.34 3.89 -24.84
C LYS A 476 11.20 5.08 -23.88
N MET A 477 11.60 4.89 -22.62
CA MET A 477 11.58 5.90 -21.55
C MET A 477 12.98 6.47 -21.27
N PHE A 478 14.01 5.95 -21.96
CA PHE A 478 15.39 6.42 -21.83
C PHE A 478 15.66 7.61 -22.75
N GLU A 479 16.40 8.59 -22.23
CA GLU A 479 16.92 9.74 -22.97
C GLU A 479 18.41 9.88 -22.71
N MET A 480 19.14 10.50 -23.64
CA MET A 480 20.61 10.46 -23.68
C MET A 480 21.29 11.10 -22.44
N ASP A 481 20.67 12.07 -21.77
CA ASP A 481 21.24 12.68 -20.56
C ASP A 481 20.79 12.00 -19.25
N MET A 482 20.05 10.89 -19.33
CA MET A 482 19.50 10.22 -18.14
C MET A 482 20.64 9.47 -17.47
N LYS A 483 21.00 9.89 -16.25
CA LYS A 483 22.05 9.22 -15.47
C LYS A 483 21.50 8.61 -14.19
N ILE A 484 21.82 7.33 -14.01
CA ILE A 484 21.65 6.60 -12.76
C ILE A 484 23.04 6.22 -12.26
N ALA A 485 23.32 6.59 -11.02
CA ALA A 485 24.55 6.22 -10.34
C ALA A 485 24.24 5.76 -8.93
N ALA A 486 25.04 4.79 -8.50
CA ALA A 486 24.82 4.08 -7.27
C ALA A 486 26.15 3.91 -6.54
N ARG A 487 26.21 4.27 -5.25
CA ARG A 487 27.46 4.29 -4.48
C ARG A 487 27.26 3.78 -3.06
N HIS A 488 28.26 3.06 -2.56
CA HIS A 488 28.36 2.61 -1.18
C HIS A 488 29.11 3.64 -0.34
N VAL A 489 28.51 4.12 0.75
CA VAL A 489 29.08 5.16 1.62
C VAL A 489 29.02 4.73 3.09
N LYS A 490 30.10 4.96 3.85
CA LYS A 490 30.13 4.74 5.30
C LYS A 490 29.32 5.82 6.00
N ARG A 491 28.63 5.51 7.12
CA ARG A 491 27.85 6.49 7.89
C ARG A 491 28.59 7.80 8.18
N LYS A 492 29.89 7.74 8.48
CA LYS A 492 30.70 8.93 8.77
C LYS A 492 30.79 9.90 7.59
N GLN A 493 30.62 9.46 6.34
CA GLN A 493 30.68 10.31 5.14
C GLN A 493 29.30 10.78 4.69
N LEU A 494 28.22 10.19 5.21
CA LEU A 494 26.85 10.49 4.82
C LEU A 494 26.44 11.95 5.07
N HIS A 495 26.96 12.57 6.14
CA HIS A 495 26.65 13.97 6.48
C HIS A 495 27.13 14.97 5.42
N GLN A 496 28.08 14.59 4.55
CA GLN A 496 28.58 15.44 3.47
C GLN A 496 27.68 15.39 2.22
N LEU A 497 26.82 14.37 2.13
CA LEU A 497 25.98 14.10 0.96
C LEU A 497 24.50 14.45 1.17
N LEU A 498 24.08 14.64 2.43
CA LEU A 498 22.71 15.01 2.76
C LEU A 498 22.57 16.53 2.90
N PRO A 499 21.45 17.12 2.42
CA PRO A 499 21.15 18.52 2.67
C PRO A 499 21.13 18.86 4.17
N ASN A 500 21.59 20.05 4.55
CA ASN A 500 21.67 20.50 5.95
C ASN A 500 20.34 20.40 6.71
N HIS A 501 19.19 20.62 6.04
CA HIS A 501 17.86 20.52 6.65
C HIS A 501 17.47 19.09 7.06
N VAL A 502 18.06 18.07 6.41
CA VAL A 502 17.86 16.65 6.76
C VAL A 502 18.66 16.29 8.02
N LEU A 503 19.80 16.96 8.23
CA LEU A 503 20.72 16.71 9.34
C LEU A 503 20.36 17.49 10.63
N GLN A 504 19.67 18.64 10.52
CA GLN A 504 19.46 19.59 11.61
C GLN A 504 18.32 19.30 12.60
N LYS A 505 17.65 18.13 12.57
CA LYS A 505 16.59 17.78 13.56
C LYS A 505 17.07 17.57 15.02
N LYS A 506 18.26 18.07 15.38
CA LYS A 506 18.70 18.25 16.77
C LYS A 506 19.30 19.64 16.96
N LYS A 507 18.46 20.63 17.28
CA LYS A 507 18.80 21.63 18.31
C LYS A 507 17.64 21.71 19.29
N LYS A 508 18.01 21.53 20.56
CA LYS A 508 17.18 21.51 21.76
C LYS A 508 16.20 22.69 21.78
N HIS A 509 14.98 22.46 22.27
CA HIS A 509 14.26 23.49 22.99
C HIS A 509 15.13 23.92 24.17
N SER A 510 15.82 25.05 24.01
CA SER A 510 16.34 25.81 25.12
C SER A 510 15.14 26.41 25.82
N THR A 511 14.85 25.94 27.03
CA THR A 511 14.04 26.67 28.01
C THR A 511 14.64 28.06 28.18
N GLU A 512 13.99 29.09 27.62
CA GLU A 512 14.22 30.46 28.04
C GLU A 512 13.70 30.60 29.47
N GLY A 513 14.63 30.96 30.35
CA GLY A 513 14.36 31.13 31.77
C GLY A 513 13.50 32.34 32.04
N ILE A 514 12.40 32.13 32.76
CA ILE A 514 11.77 33.17 33.55
C ILE A 514 12.49 33.16 34.91
N ARG A 515 13.28 34.21 35.14
CA ARG A 515 13.85 34.58 36.44
C ARG A 515 12.70 34.88 37.40
N LEU A 516 12.57 34.11 38.47
CA LEU A 516 11.91 34.57 39.70
C LEU A 516 12.84 34.33 40.89
N THR A 517 12.86 35.35 41.72
CA THR A 517 13.80 35.70 42.78
C THR A 517 13.81 34.73 43.95
N ALA A 518 15.01 34.52 44.50
CA ALA A 518 15.27 33.78 45.73
C ALA A 518 14.73 34.51 46.97
N LEU A 519 14.12 33.74 47.88
CA LEU A 519 14.10 34.01 49.32
C LEU A 519 14.22 32.67 50.08
N ASN A 520 15.12 32.69 51.07
CA ASN A 520 15.38 31.81 52.23
C ASN A 520 14.17 30.97 52.74
N ASP A 521 14.30 29.88 53.51
CA ASP A 521 15.35 29.41 54.42
C ASP A 521 15.12 27.93 54.83
N SER A 522 16.19 27.30 55.34
CA SER A 522 16.27 26.26 56.38
C SER A 522 15.37 25.00 56.40
N SER A 523 16.07 23.85 56.33
CA SER A 523 15.96 22.63 57.17
C SER A 523 14.60 21.98 57.44
N LEU A 524 14.47 20.70 57.11
CA LEU A 524 14.30 19.62 58.11
C LEU A 524 14.36 18.23 57.44
N ASP A 525 15.15 17.38 58.07
CA ASP A 525 15.40 15.97 57.83
C ASP A 525 14.38 15.16 58.65
N LEU A 526 13.65 14.19 58.05
CA LEU A 526 13.01 13.08 58.78
C LEU A 526 12.79 11.83 57.90
N SER A 527 13.27 10.73 58.46
CA SER A 527 13.29 9.34 58.04
C SER A 527 12.05 8.51 58.46
N MET A 528 11.96 7.28 57.92
CA MET A 528 11.18 6.10 58.39
C MET A 528 9.67 6.15 58.11
N ASP A 529 8.91 5.10 57.71
CA ASP A 529 9.05 3.63 57.62
C ASP A 529 7.94 3.14 56.64
N SER A 530 8.20 2.21 55.72
CA SER A 530 7.96 0.74 55.76
C SER A 530 6.53 0.23 55.40
N ASP A 531 6.54 -0.77 54.52
CA ASP A 531 5.58 -1.85 54.23
C ASP A 531 4.22 -1.58 53.54
N ASN A 532 4.05 -2.14 52.33
CA ASN A 532 3.25 -3.37 52.18
C ASN A 532 3.53 -4.11 50.86
N SER A 533 3.95 -5.36 51.00
CA SER A 533 4.19 -6.34 49.96
C SER A 533 2.94 -7.17 49.66
N THR A 534 2.57 -7.34 48.39
CA THR A 534 1.81 -8.53 47.94
C THR A 534 2.23 -8.93 46.52
N SER A 535 2.93 -10.05 46.44
CA SER A 535 3.35 -10.76 45.24
C SER A 535 2.52 -12.04 45.09
N VAL A 536 2.02 -12.32 43.88
CA VAL A 536 1.55 -13.66 43.44
C VAL A 536 1.59 -13.74 41.90
N PRO A 537 1.60 -14.93 41.25
CA PRO A 537 2.83 -15.49 40.68
C PRO A 537 2.71 -15.82 39.17
N SER A 538 3.87 -16.11 38.56
CA SER A 538 4.00 -16.66 37.20
C SER A 538 3.65 -18.16 37.15
N PRO A 539 3.02 -18.67 36.06
CA PRO A 539 2.84 -20.10 35.89
C PRO A 539 4.07 -20.75 35.21
N THR A 540 4.54 -21.81 35.86
CA THR A 540 5.63 -22.70 35.45
C THR A 540 5.17 -23.66 34.36
N SER A 541 6.13 -24.00 33.49
CA SER A 541 6.11 -25.06 32.49
C SER A 541 5.93 -26.45 33.08
N ALA A 542 5.15 -27.31 32.41
CA ALA A 542 5.11 -28.75 32.66
C ALA A 542 5.34 -29.54 31.35
N MET A 543 6.05 -30.65 31.53
CA MET A 543 6.81 -31.41 30.54
C MET A 543 6.00 -32.35 29.65
N LYS A 544 6.66 -32.69 28.54
CA LYS A 544 6.45 -33.84 27.65
C LYS A 544 6.23 -35.15 28.42
N THR A 545 5.26 -35.94 27.98
CA THR A 545 5.25 -37.40 28.16
C THR A 545 4.80 -38.09 26.87
N SER A 546 5.53 -39.15 26.54
CA SER A 546 5.38 -40.07 25.40
C SER A 546 4.15 -40.97 25.56
N PRO A 547 3.72 -41.70 24.50
CA PRO A 547 3.12 -43.00 24.72
C PRO A 547 3.77 -44.13 23.91
N LEU A 548 3.90 -45.29 24.56
CA LEU A 548 4.28 -46.59 24.01
C LEU A 548 3.06 -47.53 24.08
N ASN A 549 2.94 -48.35 23.03
CA ASN A 549 2.00 -49.42 22.68
C ASN A 549 1.28 -50.26 23.77
N SER A 550 0.03 -50.65 23.46
CA SER A 550 -0.51 -52.03 23.50
C SER A 550 -1.97 -52.02 22.97
N SER A 551 -2.20 -52.50 21.74
CA SER A 551 -2.75 -53.82 21.36
C SER A 551 -4.25 -54.04 21.60
N GLY A 552 -5.02 -54.15 20.50
CA GLY A 552 -6.40 -54.64 20.48
C GLY A 552 -6.98 -54.58 19.06
N SER A 553 -7.09 -55.73 18.39
CA SER A 553 -7.40 -55.96 16.98
C SER A 553 -8.87 -55.76 16.57
N SER A 554 -9.13 -55.34 15.32
CA SER A 554 -9.84 -56.17 14.31
C SER A 554 -10.08 -55.41 12.97
N GLN A 555 -9.55 -56.00 11.87
CA GLN A 555 -10.08 -56.09 10.49
C GLN A 555 -10.48 -54.79 9.73
N GLY A 556 -10.09 -54.48 8.48
CA GLY A 556 -9.36 -55.17 7.41
C GLY A 556 -9.70 -54.53 6.04
N ARG A 557 -8.77 -54.64 5.07
CA ARG A 557 -8.80 -54.26 3.62
C ARG A 557 -8.50 -52.78 3.31
N SER A 558 -7.64 -52.39 2.36
CA SER A 558 -6.74 -53.06 1.41
C SER A 558 -5.89 -51.98 0.70
N SER A 559 -4.57 -52.19 0.65
CA SER A 559 -3.53 -51.49 -0.15
C SER A 559 -3.72 -51.71 -1.68
N PRO A 560 -2.96 -51.10 -2.63
CA PRO A 560 -1.56 -50.66 -2.49
C PRO A 560 -1.05 -49.39 -3.20
N ALA A 561 0.14 -48.99 -2.78
CA ALA A 561 1.07 -48.05 -3.43
C ALA A 561 1.72 -48.65 -4.70
N PRO A 562 2.44 -47.83 -5.47
CA PRO A 562 3.87 -48.08 -5.70
C PRO A 562 4.70 -46.77 -5.62
N ALA A 563 5.85 -46.76 -4.91
CA ALA A 563 7.20 -47.17 -5.32
C ALA A 563 8.00 -46.06 -6.02
N VAL A 564 9.17 -45.79 -5.43
CA VAL A 564 10.19 -44.81 -5.81
C VAL A 564 11.08 -45.38 -6.91
N THR A 565 11.36 -44.59 -7.95
CA THR A 565 12.58 -44.75 -8.77
C THR A 565 13.07 -43.40 -9.25
N ALA A 566 14.34 -43.13 -8.98
CA ALA A 566 15.12 -42.07 -9.60
C ALA A 566 15.53 -42.47 -11.02
N ALA A 567 15.43 -41.53 -11.97
CA ALA A 567 16.24 -41.53 -13.19
C ALA A 567 16.29 -40.10 -13.76
N SER A 568 17.52 -39.67 -14.03
CA SER A 568 17.91 -38.56 -14.90
C SER A 568 17.45 -38.80 -16.35
N VAL A 569 17.41 -37.72 -17.16
CA VAL A 569 17.90 -37.61 -18.55
C VAL A 569 17.20 -36.43 -19.27
N THR A 570 18.04 -35.44 -19.60
CA THR A 570 18.12 -34.56 -20.77
C THR A 570 17.06 -34.61 -21.90
N ASN A 571 16.58 -33.40 -22.24
CA ASN A 571 16.51 -32.75 -23.57
C ASN A 571 15.60 -33.32 -24.70
N ILE A 572 15.25 -32.42 -25.66
CA ILE A 572 14.52 -32.58 -26.95
C ILE A 572 13.00 -32.30 -26.82
N GLN A 573 12.30 -31.46 -27.61
CA GLN A 573 12.55 -30.70 -28.85
C GLN A 573 11.56 -29.51 -28.91
N ALA A 574 12.02 -28.40 -29.49
CA ALA A 574 11.17 -27.29 -29.94
C ALA A 574 10.69 -27.57 -31.38
N SER A 575 9.42 -27.28 -31.66
CA SER A 575 8.84 -27.36 -33.01
C SER A 575 9.11 -26.06 -33.78
N GLU A 576 9.87 -26.17 -34.87
CA GLU A 576 10.03 -25.16 -35.91
C GLU A 576 8.76 -25.05 -36.76
N VAL A 577 8.36 -23.83 -37.11
CA VAL A 577 7.40 -23.56 -38.19
C VAL A 577 8.14 -22.76 -39.26
N THR A 578 8.21 -23.37 -40.44
CA THR A 578 8.90 -22.94 -41.65
C THR A 578 8.08 -21.90 -42.42
N VAL A 579 8.74 -20.85 -42.92
CA VAL A 579 8.18 -19.87 -43.86
C VAL A 579 8.78 -20.15 -45.25
N PRO A 580 7.99 -20.25 -46.34
CA PRO A 580 8.53 -20.43 -47.68
C PRO A 580 8.86 -19.08 -48.36
N GLN A 581 10.07 -19.01 -48.94
CA GLN A 581 10.42 -18.10 -50.03
C GLN A 581 10.01 -18.71 -51.38
N ILE A 582 9.73 -17.87 -52.39
CA ILE A 582 10.21 -17.99 -53.80
C ILE A 582 9.82 -16.71 -54.61
N ASN A 583 10.87 -16.01 -55.09
CA ASN A 583 11.14 -15.40 -56.41
C ASN A 583 10.00 -14.76 -57.25
N SER A 584 10.02 -13.48 -57.61
CA SER A 584 10.89 -12.67 -58.53
C SER A 584 10.30 -12.52 -59.95
N SER A 585 9.95 -11.30 -60.37
CA SER A 585 10.10 -10.78 -61.75
C SER A 585 9.62 -9.32 -61.92
N GLU A 586 10.59 -8.44 -62.20
CA GLU A 586 10.66 -7.37 -63.22
C GLU A 586 9.60 -6.26 -63.44
N SER A 587 10.17 -5.05 -63.58
CA SER A 587 9.76 -3.87 -64.39
C SER A 587 8.63 -3.00 -63.80
N SER A 588 8.63 -1.66 -63.84
CA SER A 588 9.40 -0.66 -64.58
C SER A 588 9.09 0.76 -64.03
N GLY A 589 10.11 1.64 -63.99
CA GLY A 589 10.00 3.11 -64.10
C GLY A 589 9.43 3.87 -62.89
N GLY A 590 10.00 4.96 -62.38
CA GLY A 590 11.15 5.76 -62.77
C GLY A 590 11.06 7.12 -62.05
N LYS A 591 12.23 7.67 -61.71
CA LYS A 591 12.53 9.10 -61.46
C LYS A 591 11.93 9.73 -60.20
N GLU A 592 12.60 10.60 -59.45
CA GLU A 592 13.91 11.25 -59.55
C GLU A 592 14.18 11.90 -58.18
N ASN A 593 15.46 11.92 -57.78
CA ASN A 593 16.17 12.97 -57.02
C ASN A 593 15.85 13.18 -55.51
N ASP A 594 16.80 13.39 -54.61
CA ASP A 594 18.27 13.36 -54.69
C ASP A 594 18.83 13.48 -53.26
N ILE A 595 19.95 12.79 -53.04
CA ILE A 595 21.19 13.28 -52.40
C ILE A 595 21.12 13.63 -50.88
N VAL A 596 21.57 12.76 -49.95
CA VAL A 596 22.98 12.37 -49.59
C VAL A 596 23.58 13.43 -48.60
N TYR A 597 24.36 13.16 -47.53
CA TYR A 597 25.58 12.35 -47.24
C TYR A 597 25.58 11.99 -45.72
N SER A 598 25.78 10.73 -45.32
CA SER A 598 27.03 10.07 -44.85
C SER A 598 27.67 10.65 -43.56
N SER A 599 27.69 9.88 -42.45
CA SER A 599 28.86 9.12 -41.92
C SER A 599 29.87 9.97 -41.12
N PRO A 600 30.82 9.43 -40.31
CA PRO A 600 31.10 8.03 -39.96
C PRO A 600 31.35 7.76 -38.46
N CYS A 601 31.51 6.46 -38.18
CA CYS A 601 32.13 5.86 -37.00
C CYS A 601 33.66 5.70 -37.21
N MET A 602 34.50 6.01 -36.22
CA MET A 602 35.84 5.45 -35.91
C MET A 602 36.41 6.18 -34.68
N CYS A 603 36.60 5.53 -33.53
CA CYS A 603 37.78 4.75 -33.07
C CYS A 603 38.96 5.58 -32.51
N LEU A 604 39.26 5.27 -31.23
CA LEU A 604 40.58 5.05 -30.59
C LEU A 604 41.41 6.19 -29.94
N LEU A 605 42.03 5.79 -28.80
CA LEU A 605 43.18 6.34 -28.03
C LEU A 605 42.81 7.32 -26.89
N VAL A 606 43.22 7.16 -25.61
CA VAL A 606 44.26 6.36 -24.90
C VAL A 606 43.72 5.91 -23.55
#